data_AF-A0A5J6TXH9-F1
#
_entry.id   AF-A0A5J6TXH9-F1
#
_cell.length_a   1.000
_cell.length_b   1.000
_cell.length_c   1.000
_cell.angle_alpha   90.00
_cell.angle_beta   90.00
_cell.angle_gamma   90.00
#
_symmetry.space_group_name_H-M   'P 1'
#
loop_
_entity.id
_entity.type
_entity.pdbx_description
1 polymer ?
#
loop_
_entity_poly.entity_id
_entity_poly.type
_entity_poly.pdbx_seq_one_letter_code
_entity_poly.pdbx_strand_id
1 'polypeptide(L)'
;MNGGHARGDAWDDGTLESLLVLVAESLGYACRPAPGDIMLLEGAQRLHVNMRDVRQVARRVPRDDWPALVSDHVTTVVTATEEPLDLSDFDLAQHLLRTRIYPAENDNGTLAARPFAPGLIEAVVVDTPTTMRTVTTAEMRGWPVSGDALFMIGRANVRADGPLQVVEQDLRGVRVSVLRGWTFYAVTHLAWLEEYLPIGPYGALVIAPNRSLIVAHPLRMAEGSPRARYRAAVAAAEELRAQAYRAYHEGPGSLSPQLYWWRGGELTYLHTRYEDGALVLPEEFAAVLATLAAEH
;
A
#
# COMPACT_ATOMS: atom_id res chain seq x y z
N MET A 1 7.62 24.25 -35.51
CA MET A 1 8.84 24.33 -34.67
C MET A 1 8.59 25.32 -33.55
N ASN A 2 8.29 24.82 -32.36
CA ASN A 2 8.92 25.23 -31.10
C ASN A 2 8.33 24.31 -30.03
N GLY A 3 9.11 23.29 -29.68
CA GLY A 3 8.80 22.37 -28.60
C GLY A 3 8.83 23.13 -27.28
N GLY A 4 7.71 23.10 -26.57
CA GLY A 4 7.72 23.37 -25.15
C GLY A 4 8.49 22.25 -24.48
N HIS A 5 9.75 22.49 -24.15
CA HIS A 5 10.45 21.70 -23.15
C HIS A 5 9.64 21.76 -21.86
N ALA A 6 9.05 20.62 -21.50
CA ALA A 6 8.63 20.36 -20.14
C ALA A 6 9.84 20.69 -19.25
N ARG A 7 9.70 21.71 -18.40
CA ARG A 7 10.67 21.96 -17.34
C ARG A 7 10.71 20.70 -16.49
N GLY A 8 11.81 19.95 -16.60
CA GLY A 8 12.09 18.83 -15.69
C GLY A 8 12.06 19.36 -14.26
N ASP A 9 11.42 18.62 -13.35
CA ASP A 9 11.53 18.89 -11.93
C ASP A 9 13.01 18.97 -11.57
N ALA A 10 13.42 20.02 -10.84
CA ALA A 10 14.81 20.29 -10.45
C ALA A 10 15.45 19.21 -9.53
N TRP A 11 14.78 18.07 -9.36
CA TRP A 11 15.15 16.94 -8.51
C TRP A 11 15.61 15.71 -9.30
N ASP A 12 15.49 15.72 -10.63
CA ASP A 12 15.76 14.58 -11.52
C ASP A 12 17.07 14.79 -12.32
N ASP A 13 18.19 14.98 -11.61
CA ASP A 13 19.52 15.13 -12.23
C ASP A 13 20.33 13.82 -12.24
N GLY A 14 19.74 12.70 -11.82
CA GLY A 14 20.39 11.40 -11.73
C GLY A 14 21.32 11.21 -10.51
N THR A 15 21.36 12.16 -9.57
CA THR A 15 22.28 12.09 -8.42
C THR A 15 21.98 10.93 -7.49
N LEU A 16 20.70 10.63 -7.22
CA LEU A 16 20.33 9.54 -6.32
C LEU A 16 20.71 8.17 -6.90
N GLU A 17 20.50 8.00 -8.20
CA GLU A 17 20.92 6.83 -8.97
C GLU A 17 22.44 6.67 -8.90
N SER A 18 23.19 7.77 -9.10
CA SER A 18 24.65 7.76 -9.03
C SER A 18 25.16 7.41 -7.64
N LEU A 19 24.57 7.97 -6.59
CA LEU A 19 24.90 7.65 -5.20
C LEU A 19 24.60 6.19 -4.89
N LEU A 20 23.47 5.67 -5.37
CA LEU A 20 23.09 4.28 -5.13
C LEU A 20 24.04 3.32 -5.82
N VAL A 21 24.39 3.58 -7.08
CA VAL A 21 25.39 2.79 -7.81
C VAL A 21 26.72 2.80 -7.06
N LEU A 22 27.20 3.97 -6.63
CA LEU A 22 28.46 4.11 -5.90
C LEU A 22 28.48 3.29 -4.60
N VAL A 23 27.42 3.41 -3.79
CA VAL A 23 27.30 2.65 -2.54
C VAL A 23 27.20 1.15 -2.81
N ALA A 24 26.35 0.72 -3.74
CA ALA A 24 26.17 -0.69 -4.06
C ALA A 24 27.46 -1.34 -4.61
N GLU A 25 28.19 -0.64 -5.49
CA GLU A 25 29.48 -1.10 -6.01
C GLU A 25 30.53 -1.21 -4.90
N SER A 26 30.52 -0.28 -3.93
CA SER A 26 31.40 -0.37 -2.75
C SER A 26 31.13 -1.60 -1.88
N LEU A 27 29.92 -2.15 -1.96
CA LEU A 27 29.50 -3.39 -1.28
C LEU A 27 29.63 -4.63 -2.20
N GLY A 28 30.20 -4.49 -3.39
CA GLY A 28 30.44 -5.60 -4.33
C GLY A 28 29.25 -5.96 -5.23
N TYR A 29 28.29 -5.06 -5.42
CA TYR A 29 27.16 -5.26 -6.31
C TYR A 29 27.29 -4.42 -7.59
N ALA A 30 27.09 -5.06 -8.75
CA ALA A 30 26.88 -4.35 -10.00
C ALA A 30 25.43 -3.87 -10.10
N CYS A 31 25.20 -2.66 -10.60
CA CYS A 31 23.87 -2.09 -10.71
C CYS A 31 23.38 -2.06 -12.16
N ARG A 32 22.12 -2.41 -12.39
CA ARG A 32 21.43 -2.11 -13.67
C ARG A 32 20.01 -1.61 -13.46
N PRO A 33 19.58 -0.57 -14.21
CA PRO A 33 18.19 -0.16 -14.21
C PRO A 33 17.31 -1.26 -14.85
N ALA A 34 16.10 -1.40 -14.33
CA ALA A 34 15.05 -2.29 -14.81
C ALA A 34 13.73 -1.51 -14.94
N PRO A 35 12.74 -2.00 -15.71
CA PRO A 35 11.44 -1.36 -15.83
C PRO A 35 10.76 -1.14 -14.46
N GLY A 36 9.98 -0.07 -14.34
CA GLY A 36 9.16 0.19 -13.14
C GLY A 36 9.87 0.92 -11.99
N ASP A 37 10.80 1.84 -12.29
CA ASP A 37 11.62 2.54 -11.28
C ASP A 37 12.47 1.58 -10.42
N ILE A 38 12.93 0.45 -10.98
CA ILE A 38 13.74 -0.53 -10.25
C ILE A 38 15.22 -0.40 -10.61
N MET A 39 16.09 -0.39 -9.60
CA MET A 39 17.51 -0.69 -9.75
C MET A 39 17.77 -2.12 -9.28
N LEU A 40 18.28 -2.97 -10.15
CA LEU A 40 18.74 -4.30 -9.78
C LEU A 40 20.21 -4.23 -9.36
N LEU A 41 20.51 -4.80 -8.20
CA LEU A 41 21.85 -5.04 -7.69
C LEU A 41 22.19 -6.52 -7.89
N GLU A 42 23.28 -6.81 -8.60
CA GLU A 42 23.79 -8.15 -8.87
C GLU A 42 25.16 -8.34 -8.21
N GLY A 43 25.21 -9.20 -7.19
CA GLY A 43 26.44 -9.54 -6.47
C GLY A 43 26.33 -10.94 -5.90
N ALA A 44 26.59 -11.08 -4.60
CA ALA A 44 26.35 -12.34 -3.88
C ALA A 44 24.90 -12.84 -4.03
N GLN A 45 23.95 -11.91 -4.13
CA GLN A 45 22.54 -12.16 -4.39
C GLN A 45 21.98 -11.15 -5.39
N ARG A 46 20.79 -11.40 -5.95
CA ARG A 46 20.07 -10.45 -6.79
C ARG A 46 19.06 -9.67 -5.96
N LEU A 47 19.24 -8.36 -5.84
CA LEU A 47 18.40 -7.49 -5.01
C LEU A 47 17.69 -6.45 -5.89
N HIS A 48 16.46 -6.10 -5.53
CA HIS A 48 15.70 -5.05 -6.20
C HIS A 48 15.56 -3.85 -5.27
N VAL A 49 16.02 -2.68 -5.71
CA VAL A 49 15.80 -1.41 -5.03
C VAL A 49 14.77 -0.60 -5.81
N ASN A 50 13.69 -0.19 -5.14
CA ASN A 50 12.69 0.68 -5.74
C ASN A 50 13.15 2.15 -5.65
N MET A 51 13.53 2.73 -6.79
CA MET A 51 14.01 4.11 -6.88
C MET A 51 12.93 5.13 -6.53
N ARG A 52 11.64 4.81 -6.70
CA ARG A 52 10.55 5.70 -6.27
C ARG A 52 10.57 5.89 -4.75
N ASP A 53 10.70 4.80 -4.00
CA ASP A 53 10.81 4.84 -2.54
C ASP A 53 12.02 5.70 -2.12
N VAL A 54 13.20 5.47 -2.74
CA VAL A 54 14.42 6.26 -2.46
C VAL A 54 14.18 7.75 -2.72
N ARG A 55 13.62 8.12 -3.88
CA ARG A 55 13.31 9.51 -4.23
C ARG A 55 12.30 10.14 -3.27
N GLN A 56 11.29 9.39 -2.82
CA GLN A 56 10.29 9.89 -1.88
C GLN A 56 10.88 10.16 -0.49
N VAL A 57 11.78 9.31 0.01
CA VAL A 57 12.49 9.59 1.27
C VAL A 57 13.46 10.76 1.07
N ALA A 58 14.20 10.81 -0.04
CA ALA A 58 15.16 11.86 -0.33
C ALA A 58 14.52 13.27 -0.41
N ARG A 59 13.27 13.38 -0.89
CA ARG A 59 12.50 14.63 -0.89
C ARG A 59 12.20 15.19 0.50
N ARG A 60 12.35 14.38 1.56
CA ARG A 60 12.04 14.75 2.95
C ARG A 60 13.27 15.20 3.75
N VAL A 61 14.45 15.14 3.15
CA VAL A 61 15.71 15.53 3.79
C VAL A 61 16.51 16.49 2.91
N PRO A 62 17.38 17.33 3.48
CA PRO A 62 18.34 18.12 2.72
C PRO A 62 19.20 17.27 1.78
N ARG A 63 19.64 17.85 0.66
CA ARG A 63 20.46 17.16 -0.35
C ARG A 63 21.81 16.68 0.20
N ASP A 64 22.37 17.39 1.17
CA ASP A 64 23.64 17.02 1.82
C ASP A 64 23.52 15.70 2.62
N ASP A 65 22.30 15.31 3.01
CA ASP A 65 22.03 14.07 3.74
C ASP A 65 21.77 12.88 2.80
N TRP A 66 21.66 13.10 1.49
CA TRP A 66 21.37 12.03 0.52
C TRP A 66 22.40 10.89 0.52
N PRO A 67 23.73 11.13 0.61
CA PRO A 67 24.69 10.03 0.69
C PRO A 67 24.45 9.11 1.88
N ALA A 68 24.15 9.67 3.05
CA ALA A 68 23.84 8.88 4.25
C ALA A 68 22.54 8.09 4.09
N LEU A 69 21.47 8.74 3.59
CA LEU A 69 20.19 8.10 3.32
C LEU A 69 20.32 6.92 2.34
N VAL A 70 21.07 7.11 1.24
CA VAL A 70 21.28 6.06 0.24
C VAL A 70 22.15 4.94 0.82
N SER A 71 23.18 5.28 1.59
CA SER A 71 24.01 4.30 2.31
C SER A 71 23.14 3.43 3.21
N ASP A 72 22.35 4.04 4.10
CA ASP A 72 21.48 3.33 5.03
C ASP A 72 20.47 2.44 4.29
N HIS A 73 19.89 2.95 3.21
CA HIS A 73 18.92 2.19 2.40
C HIS A 73 19.56 0.96 1.75
N VAL A 74 20.69 1.13 1.05
CA VAL A 74 21.36 0.02 0.36
C VAL A 74 21.89 -0.99 1.38
N THR A 75 22.52 -0.53 2.47
CA THR A 75 22.99 -1.41 3.54
C THR A 75 21.83 -2.21 4.11
N THR A 76 20.69 -1.59 4.40
CA THR A 76 19.49 -2.30 4.90
C THR A 76 19.03 -3.40 3.93
N VAL A 77 19.00 -3.10 2.62
CA VAL A 77 18.58 -4.07 1.59
C VAL A 77 19.58 -5.23 1.47
N VAL A 78 20.88 -4.94 1.55
CA VAL A 78 21.94 -5.97 1.51
C VAL A 78 21.90 -6.84 2.77
N THR A 79 21.90 -6.25 3.96
CA THR A 79 21.92 -6.98 5.24
C THR A 79 20.70 -7.86 5.45
N ALA A 80 19.51 -7.39 5.02
CA ALA A 80 18.28 -8.18 5.09
C ALA A 80 18.36 -9.50 4.32
N THR A 81 19.32 -9.63 3.40
CA THR A 81 19.46 -10.78 2.50
C THR A 81 20.55 -11.76 2.96
N GLU A 82 21.46 -11.34 3.85
CA GLU A 82 22.62 -12.15 4.26
C GLU A 82 22.34 -13.19 5.35
N GLU A 83 21.17 -13.16 6.00
CA GLU A 83 20.77 -14.16 6.99
C GLU A 83 19.84 -15.22 6.37
N PRO A 84 20.36 -16.40 5.95
CA PRO A 84 19.51 -17.49 5.52
C PRO A 84 18.68 -17.98 6.72
N LEU A 85 17.39 -17.67 6.68
CA LEU A 85 16.42 -18.25 7.60
C LEU A 85 16.15 -19.69 7.20
N ASP A 86 16.48 -20.62 8.09
CA ASP A 86 16.01 -22.00 7.94
C ASP A 86 14.52 -22.04 8.24
N LEU A 87 13.72 -22.09 7.17
CA LEU A 87 12.27 -22.18 7.22
C LEU A 87 11.76 -23.61 7.00
N SER A 88 12.64 -24.61 7.08
CA SER A 88 12.26 -26.01 6.93
C SER A 88 11.38 -26.49 8.08
N ASP A 89 11.57 -25.95 9.28
CA ASP A 89 10.71 -26.17 10.43
C ASP A 89 9.48 -25.23 10.38
N PHE A 90 8.36 -25.78 9.92
CA PHE A 90 7.11 -25.04 9.84
C PHE A 90 6.59 -24.62 11.22
N ASP A 91 6.84 -25.41 12.27
CA ASP A 91 6.33 -25.11 13.60
C ASP A 91 6.95 -23.82 14.16
N LEU A 92 8.21 -23.56 13.81
CA LEU A 92 8.85 -22.27 14.08
C LEU A 92 8.44 -21.19 13.07
N ALA A 93 8.45 -21.52 11.78
CA ALA A 93 8.21 -20.55 10.71
C ALA A 93 6.82 -19.91 10.80
N GLN A 94 5.79 -20.67 11.23
CA GLN A 94 4.42 -20.17 11.32
C GLN A 94 4.28 -18.94 12.22
N HIS A 95 5.14 -18.77 13.24
CA HIS A 95 5.14 -17.62 14.13
C HIS A 95 5.78 -16.36 13.52
N LEU A 96 6.55 -16.54 12.44
CA LEU A 96 7.19 -15.46 11.69
C LEU A 96 6.34 -15.00 10.52
N LEU A 97 5.32 -15.78 10.13
CA LEU A 97 4.46 -15.44 9.00
C LEU A 97 3.63 -14.19 9.27
N ARG A 98 3.57 -13.28 8.30
CA ARG A 98 2.55 -12.24 8.18
C ARG A 98 1.96 -12.26 6.78
N THR A 99 0.88 -11.51 6.58
CA THR A 99 0.49 -11.12 5.22
C THR A 99 0.68 -9.62 5.02
N ARG A 100 1.06 -9.25 3.79
CA ARG A 100 1.28 -7.86 3.41
C ARG A 100 0.61 -7.57 2.07
N ILE A 101 0.02 -6.38 1.99
CA ILE A 101 -0.61 -5.90 0.76
C ILE A 101 0.44 -5.22 -0.12
N TYR A 102 0.45 -5.57 -1.40
CA TYR A 102 1.31 -5.01 -2.43
C TYR A 102 0.49 -4.54 -3.64
N PRO A 103 1.02 -3.62 -4.46
CA PRO A 103 0.49 -3.37 -5.80
C PRO A 103 0.48 -4.67 -6.60
N ALA A 104 -0.58 -4.92 -7.38
CA ALA A 104 -0.70 -6.13 -8.18
C ALA A 104 0.44 -6.30 -9.21
N GLU A 105 0.99 -5.20 -9.71
CA GLU A 105 2.15 -5.17 -10.61
C GLU A 105 3.45 -5.69 -9.98
N ASN A 106 3.52 -5.80 -8.64
CA ASN A 106 4.67 -6.40 -7.96
C ASN A 106 4.66 -7.93 -8.05
N ASP A 107 3.55 -8.54 -8.44
CA ASP A 107 3.49 -9.99 -8.63
C ASP A 107 4.19 -10.39 -9.93
N ASN A 108 5.31 -11.11 -9.78
CA ASN A 108 6.07 -11.66 -10.89
C ASN A 108 5.69 -13.13 -11.20
N GLY A 109 4.60 -13.64 -10.59
CA GLY A 109 4.13 -15.01 -10.76
C GLY A 109 4.87 -16.05 -9.91
N THR A 110 5.83 -15.63 -9.09
CA THR A 110 6.60 -16.53 -8.20
C THR A 110 6.25 -16.36 -6.73
N LEU A 111 5.53 -15.30 -6.37
CA LEU A 111 5.18 -14.99 -4.98
C LEU A 111 4.05 -15.90 -4.50
N ALA A 112 4.04 -16.23 -3.21
CA ALA A 112 2.88 -16.80 -2.54
C ALA A 112 1.86 -15.68 -2.29
N ALA A 113 1.16 -15.29 -3.36
CA ALA A 113 0.24 -14.16 -3.39
C ALA A 113 -1.14 -14.56 -3.90
N ARG A 114 -2.16 -13.78 -3.53
CA ARG A 114 -3.53 -13.89 -4.02
C ARG A 114 -4.16 -12.51 -4.22
N PRO A 115 -5.19 -12.38 -5.07
CA PRO A 115 -5.94 -11.13 -5.20
C PRO A 115 -6.50 -10.67 -3.85
N PHE A 116 -6.38 -9.37 -3.56
CA PHE A 116 -6.96 -8.75 -2.36
C PHE A 116 -8.09 -7.78 -2.71
N ALA A 117 -7.83 -6.89 -3.66
CA ALA A 117 -8.77 -5.94 -4.24
C ALA A 117 -8.30 -5.56 -5.65
N PRO A 118 -9.09 -4.89 -6.50
CA PRO A 118 -8.60 -4.45 -7.80
C PRO A 118 -7.32 -3.60 -7.66
N GLY A 119 -6.26 -4.02 -8.37
CA GLY A 119 -4.93 -3.38 -8.29
C GLY A 119 -4.08 -3.77 -7.08
N LEU A 120 -4.56 -4.64 -6.18
CA LEU A 120 -3.87 -5.04 -4.96
C LEU A 120 -3.82 -6.57 -4.81
N ILE A 121 -2.66 -7.07 -4.40
CA ILE A 121 -2.48 -8.46 -3.98
C ILE A 121 -2.15 -8.53 -2.49
N GLU A 122 -2.51 -9.63 -1.86
CA GLU A 122 -2.02 -10.03 -0.56
C GLU A 122 -0.95 -11.10 -0.76
N ALA A 123 0.23 -10.95 -0.16
CA ALA A 123 1.28 -11.94 -0.19
C ALA A 123 1.67 -12.39 1.22
N VAL A 124 2.04 -13.66 1.35
CA VAL A 124 2.62 -14.21 2.58
C VAL A 124 4.06 -13.73 2.68
N VAL A 125 4.45 -13.26 3.85
CA VAL A 125 5.83 -12.85 4.15
C VAL A 125 6.31 -13.58 5.40
N VAL A 126 7.61 -13.82 5.47
CA VAL A 126 8.31 -14.16 6.72
C VAL A 126 8.92 -12.87 7.24
N ASP A 127 8.61 -12.54 8.47
CA ASP A 127 9.11 -11.35 9.16
C ASP A 127 9.85 -11.76 10.43
N THR A 128 11.09 -11.32 10.50
CA THR A 128 12.04 -11.61 11.57
C THR A 128 12.56 -10.30 12.13
N PRO A 129 13.22 -10.31 13.30
CA PRO A 129 13.72 -9.06 13.89
C PRO A 129 14.67 -8.26 12.99
N THR A 130 15.35 -8.91 12.04
CA THR A 130 16.38 -8.34 11.17
C THR A 130 15.97 -8.23 9.72
N THR A 131 15.07 -9.08 9.24
CA THR A 131 14.66 -9.13 7.83
C THR A 131 13.19 -9.50 7.62
N MET A 132 12.62 -8.99 6.53
CA MET A 132 11.30 -9.35 6.04
C MET A 132 11.40 -9.77 4.57
N ARG A 133 10.89 -10.95 4.25
CA ARG A 133 10.94 -11.51 2.89
C ARG A 133 9.59 -12.07 2.47
N THR A 134 9.20 -11.80 1.24
CA THR A 134 8.02 -12.43 0.65
C THR A 134 8.29 -13.92 0.37
N VAL A 135 7.36 -14.76 0.80
CA VAL A 135 7.39 -16.20 0.56
C VAL A 135 7.12 -16.46 -0.92
N THR A 136 7.87 -17.38 -1.52
CA THR A 136 7.63 -17.84 -2.88
C THR A 136 6.59 -18.95 -2.92
N THR A 137 5.92 -19.13 -4.05
CA THR A 137 5.00 -20.25 -4.28
C THR A 137 5.70 -21.61 -4.11
N ALA A 138 7.00 -21.71 -4.41
CA ALA A 138 7.77 -22.93 -4.23
C ALA A 138 7.94 -23.28 -2.74
N GLU A 139 8.29 -22.30 -1.91
CA GLU A 139 8.43 -22.48 -0.45
C GLU A 139 7.08 -22.80 0.20
N MET A 140 6.02 -22.07 -0.18
CA MET A 140 4.66 -22.35 0.28
C MET A 140 4.24 -23.81 0.03
N ARG A 141 4.61 -24.39 -1.13
CA ARG A 141 4.30 -25.79 -1.46
C ARG A 141 5.13 -26.81 -0.67
N GLY A 142 6.23 -26.37 -0.05
CA GLY A 142 7.09 -27.22 0.77
C GLY A 142 6.59 -27.40 2.20
N TRP A 143 5.73 -26.50 2.70
CA TRP A 143 5.17 -26.58 4.04
C TRP A 143 3.99 -27.57 4.14
N PRO A 144 3.74 -28.16 5.33
CA PRO A 144 2.73 -29.21 5.52
C PRO A 144 1.27 -28.68 5.57
N VAL A 145 1.03 -27.43 5.19
CA VAL A 145 -0.28 -26.77 5.26
C VAL A 145 -0.69 -26.21 3.90
N SER A 146 -1.99 -25.97 3.71
CA SER A 146 -2.49 -25.36 2.47
C SER A 146 -2.10 -23.89 2.35
N GLY A 147 -2.09 -23.36 1.13
CA GLY A 147 -1.88 -21.93 0.89
C GLY A 147 -2.87 -21.04 1.65
N ASP A 148 -4.16 -21.40 1.65
CA ASP A 148 -5.19 -20.67 2.40
C ASP A 148 -4.90 -20.65 3.91
N ALA A 149 -4.38 -21.74 4.47
CA ALA A 149 -3.98 -21.79 5.87
C ALA A 149 -2.83 -20.82 6.16
N LEU A 150 -1.84 -20.68 5.26
CA LEU A 150 -0.76 -19.72 5.42
C LEU A 150 -1.26 -18.27 5.43
N PHE A 151 -2.21 -17.92 4.54
CA PHE A 151 -2.82 -16.59 4.56
C PHE A 151 -3.61 -16.34 5.85
N MET A 152 -4.33 -17.34 6.35
CA MET A 152 -5.04 -17.23 7.64
C MET A 152 -4.07 -17.04 8.80
N ILE A 153 -2.99 -17.83 8.87
CA ILE A 153 -1.95 -17.72 9.90
C ILE A 153 -1.27 -16.35 9.82
N GLY A 154 -0.84 -15.93 8.63
CA GLY A 154 -0.16 -14.65 8.45
C GLY A 154 -1.05 -13.46 8.80
N ARG A 155 -2.34 -13.49 8.44
CA ARG A 155 -3.31 -12.49 8.89
C ARG A 155 -3.49 -12.53 10.41
N ALA A 156 -3.63 -13.71 11.01
CA ALA A 156 -3.78 -13.84 12.46
C ALA A 156 -2.59 -13.25 13.22
N ASN A 157 -1.37 -13.46 12.74
CA ASN A 157 -0.17 -12.87 13.34
C ASN A 157 -0.13 -11.34 13.19
N VAL A 158 -0.49 -10.78 12.01
CA VAL A 158 -0.64 -9.32 11.85
C VAL A 158 -1.65 -8.75 12.84
N ARG A 159 -2.78 -9.45 13.04
CA ARG A 159 -3.80 -9.04 14.01
C ARG A 159 -3.28 -9.11 15.45
N ALA A 160 -2.44 -10.10 15.76
CA ALA A 160 -1.83 -10.28 17.07
C ALA A 160 -0.73 -9.25 17.38
N ASP A 161 -0.07 -8.68 16.36
CA ASP A 161 0.91 -7.60 16.51
C ASP A 161 0.27 -6.31 17.12
N GLY A 162 -1.06 -6.21 17.10
CA GLY A 162 -1.83 -5.19 17.81
C GLY A 162 -2.68 -4.31 16.88
N PRO A 163 -3.60 -3.51 17.46
CA PRO A 163 -4.48 -2.65 16.66
C PRO A 163 -3.74 -1.43 16.12
N LEU A 164 -4.24 -0.90 15.00
CA LEU A 164 -3.84 0.40 14.47
C LEU A 164 -4.32 1.54 15.36
N GLN A 165 -3.57 2.64 15.35
CA GLN A 165 -4.04 3.90 15.90
C GLN A 165 -5.07 4.50 14.95
N VAL A 166 -6.23 4.89 15.49
CA VAL A 166 -7.30 5.57 14.74
C VAL A 166 -7.38 7.02 15.19
N VAL A 167 -7.32 7.95 14.24
CA VAL A 167 -7.48 9.40 14.49
C VAL A 167 -8.52 9.96 13.55
N GLU A 168 -9.52 10.66 14.08
CA GLU A 168 -10.46 11.43 13.26
C GLU A 168 -9.79 12.71 12.75
N GLN A 169 -9.99 13.01 11.46
CA GLN A 169 -9.51 14.24 10.82
C GLN A 169 -10.61 14.87 9.98
N ASP A 170 -10.55 16.19 9.83
CA ASP A 170 -11.39 16.93 8.89
C ASP A 170 -10.58 17.26 7.64
N LEU A 171 -11.03 16.77 6.49
CA LEU A 171 -10.50 17.09 5.18
C LEU A 171 -11.48 18.04 4.50
N ARG A 172 -11.32 19.34 4.76
CA ARG A 172 -12.13 20.42 4.14
C ARG A 172 -13.64 20.18 4.30
N GLY A 173 -14.08 19.83 5.51
CA GLY A 173 -15.47 19.52 5.83
C GLY A 173 -15.87 18.06 5.64
N VAL A 174 -14.98 17.21 5.13
CA VAL A 174 -15.17 15.75 5.09
C VAL A 174 -14.49 15.12 6.30
N ARG A 175 -15.29 14.59 7.24
CA ARG A 175 -14.74 13.83 8.37
C ARG A 175 -14.26 12.46 7.92
N VAL A 176 -13.01 12.14 8.19
CA VAL A 176 -12.38 10.85 7.87
C VAL A 176 -11.76 10.24 9.12
N SER A 177 -11.60 8.92 9.11
CA SER A 177 -10.82 8.18 10.08
C SER A 177 -9.50 7.76 9.43
N VAL A 178 -8.39 8.18 10.03
CA VAL A 178 -7.05 7.88 9.59
C VAL A 178 -6.50 6.76 10.48
N LEU A 179 -6.20 5.61 9.87
CA LEU A 179 -5.63 4.46 10.58
C LEU A 179 -4.14 4.35 10.21
N ARG A 180 -3.30 4.28 11.23
CA ARG A 180 -1.84 4.19 11.10
C ARG A 180 -1.28 3.12 12.03
N GLY A 181 -0.29 2.40 11.54
CA GLY A 181 0.45 1.40 12.30
C GLY A 181 1.94 1.72 12.30
N TRP A 182 2.62 1.23 13.32
CA TRP A 182 4.08 1.29 13.42
C TRP A 182 4.76 0.22 12.55
N THR A 183 4.01 -0.79 12.11
CA THR A 183 4.48 -1.87 11.25
C THR A 183 4.19 -1.60 9.77
N PHE A 184 4.82 -2.37 8.88
CA PHE A 184 4.56 -2.33 7.44
C PHE A 184 3.30 -3.09 7.01
N TYR A 185 2.44 -3.48 7.97
CA TYR A 185 1.26 -4.32 7.77
C TYR A 185 -0.06 -3.56 7.93
N ALA A 186 -0.01 -2.24 8.05
CA ALA A 186 -1.21 -1.42 8.30
C ALA A 186 -2.34 -1.73 7.30
N VAL A 187 -2.03 -1.86 6.01
CA VAL A 187 -3.05 -2.08 4.99
C VAL A 187 -3.68 -3.48 5.04
N THR A 188 -3.00 -4.48 5.61
CA THR A 188 -3.58 -5.81 5.85
C THR A 188 -4.81 -5.74 6.77
N HIS A 189 -4.87 -4.75 7.67
CA HIS A 189 -6.03 -4.53 8.54
C HIS A 189 -7.31 -4.10 7.80
N LEU A 190 -7.26 -3.80 6.50
CA LEU A 190 -8.48 -3.65 5.69
C LEU A 190 -9.37 -4.90 5.71
N ALA A 191 -8.79 -6.08 6.00
CA ALA A 191 -9.54 -7.32 6.21
C ALA A 191 -10.46 -7.28 7.44
N TRP A 192 -10.25 -6.33 8.37
CA TRP A 192 -11.02 -6.16 9.60
C TRP A 192 -11.42 -4.70 9.81
N LEU A 193 -11.67 -3.94 8.74
CA LEU A 193 -11.91 -2.50 8.85
C LEU A 193 -13.12 -2.16 9.77
N GLU A 194 -14.13 -3.02 9.79
CA GLU A 194 -15.31 -2.91 10.67
C GLU A 194 -15.00 -3.06 12.16
N GLU A 195 -13.87 -3.66 12.54
CA GLU A 195 -13.45 -3.72 13.94
C GLU A 195 -12.92 -2.38 14.44
N TYR A 196 -12.46 -1.52 13.51
CA TYR A 196 -11.97 -0.18 13.82
C TYR A 196 -13.05 0.88 13.75
N LEU A 197 -14.02 0.74 12.84
CA LEU A 197 -14.96 1.79 12.49
C LEU A 197 -16.40 1.26 12.51
N PRO A 198 -17.38 2.05 12.99
CA PRO A 198 -18.78 1.70 12.89
C PRO A 198 -19.25 1.83 11.43
N ILE A 199 -19.09 0.77 10.64
CA ILE A 199 -19.47 0.75 9.23
C ILE A 199 -20.89 0.18 9.09
N GLY A 200 -21.80 1.01 8.62
CA GLY A 200 -23.17 0.63 8.35
C GLY A 200 -23.36 -0.11 7.01
N PRO A 201 -24.62 -0.38 6.61
CA PRO A 201 -24.94 -1.15 5.41
C PRO A 201 -24.53 -0.47 4.09
N TYR A 202 -24.27 0.83 4.12
CA TYR A 202 -23.72 1.59 2.98
C TYR A 202 -22.22 1.36 2.77
N GLY A 203 -21.50 0.82 3.75
CA GLY A 203 -20.06 0.67 3.67
C GLY A 203 -19.29 1.96 3.99
N ALA A 204 -18.06 2.03 3.49
CA ALA A 204 -17.16 3.17 3.64
C ALA A 204 -16.42 3.46 2.34
N LEU A 205 -16.12 4.74 2.08
CA LEU A 205 -15.12 5.11 1.10
C LEU A 205 -13.73 4.95 1.71
N VAL A 206 -12.80 4.31 1.02
CA VAL A 206 -11.49 3.93 1.57
C VAL A 206 -10.37 4.21 0.58
N ILE A 207 -9.24 4.69 1.07
CA ILE A 207 -7.99 4.81 0.31
C ILE A 207 -6.84 4.17 1.12
N ALA A 208 -5.88 3.58 0.40
CA ALA A 208 -4.65 3.03 0.96
C ALA A 208 -3.45 3.49 0.11
N PRO A 209 -3.06 4.78 0.18
CA PRO A 209 -2.07 5.37 -0.71
C PRO A 209 -0.66 4.80 -0.55
N ASN A 210 -0.31 4.34 0.65
CA ASN A 210 0.96 3.69 0.94
C ASN A 210 0.78 2.61 2.01
N ARG A 211 1.80 1.78 2.19
CA ARG A 211 1.81 0.59 3.08
C ARG A 211 1.47 0.85 4.56
N SER A 212 1.52 2.10 5.01
CA SER A 212 1.37 2.48 6.42
C SER A 212 0.14 3.36 6.70
N LEU A 213 -0.70 3.62 5.70
CA LEU A 213 -1.82 4.56 5.80
C LEU A 213 -3.08 3.99 5.19
N ILE A 214 -4.14 3.90 6.00
CA ILE A 214 -5.52 3.77 5.55
C ILE A 214 -6.25 5.07 5.92
N VAL A 215 -7.05 5.59 4.99
CA VAL A 215 -8.02 6.64 5.30
C VAL A 215 -9.39 6.15 4.86
N ALA A 216 -10.35 6.21 5.78
CA ALA A 216 -11.70 5.73 5.56
C ALA A 216 -12.73 6.79 5.92
N HIS A 217 -13.81 6.84 5.17
CA HIS A 217 -14.99 7.66 5.43
C HIS A 217 -16.22 6.73 5.48
N PRO A 218 -16.65 6.30 6.68
CA PRO A 218 -17.88 5.52 6.83
C PRO A 218 -19.09 6.31 6.32
N LEU A 219 -19.89 5.70 5.45
CA LEU A 219 -21.08 6.32 4.88
C LEU A 219 -22.22 6.23 5.91
N ARG A 220 -22.73 7.39 6.33
CA ARG A 220 -23.68 7.47 7.45
C ARG A 220 -25.13 7.57 6.99
N MET A 221 -26.00 6.91 7.76
CA MET A 221 -27.45 6.95 7.60
C MET A 221 -28.05 8.33 7.89
N ALA A 222 -27.52 9.02 8.91
CA ALA A 222 -28.15 10.19 9.53
C ALA A 222 -28.19 11.46 8.66
N GLU A 223 -27.62 11.43 7.46
CA GLU A 223 -27.50 12.58 6.58
C GLU A 223 -28.74 12.81 5.70
N GLY A 224 -29.89 13.09 6.31
CA GLY A 224 -31.06 13.66 5.62
C GLY A 224 -31.56 12.88 4.40
N SER A 225 -32.05 13.60 3.38
CA SER A 225 -32.63 12.99 2.17
C SER A 225 -31.59 12.22 1.33
N PRO A 226 -32.01 11.25 0.47
CA PRO A 226 -31.10 10.54 -0.44
C PRO A 226 -30.17 11.46 -1.25
N ARG A 227 -30.67 12.64 -1.66
CA ARG A 227 -29.88 13.65 -2.37
C ARG A 227 -28.78 14.26 -1.52
N ALA A 228 -29.00 14.46 -0.21
CA ALA A 228 -27.98 14.98 0.69
C ALA A 228 -26.85 13.97 0.89
N ARG A 229 -27.18 12.69 1.13
CA ARG A 229 -26.20 11.60 1.20
C ARG A 229 -25.38 11.46 -0.07
N TYR A 230 -26.02 11.51 -1.23
CA TYR A 230 -25.29 11.45 -2.50
C TYR A 230 -24.28 12.61 -2.62
N ARG A 231 -24.68 13.85 -2.29
CA ARG A 231 -23.76 15.00 -2.30
C ARG A 231 -22.61 14.86 -1.30
N ALA A 232 -22.89 14.36 -0.10
CA ALA A 232 -21.84 14.12 0.90
C ALA A 232 -20.86 13.04 0.43
N ALA A 233 -21.36 11.95 -0.16
CA ALA A 233 -20.53 10.90 -0.74
C ALA A 233 -19.67 11.42 -1.92
N VAL A 234 -20.21 12.31 -2.76
CA VAL A 234 -19.44 12.98 -3.82
C VAL A 234 -18.31 13.82 -3.23
N ALA A 235 -18.61 14.69 -2.25
CA ALA A 235 -17.61 15.52 -1.61
C ALA A 235 -16.51 14.69 -0.93
N ALA A 236 -16.89 13.62 -0.23
CA ALA A 236 -15.95 12.69 0.37
C ALA A 236 -15.08 11.98 -0.67
N ALA A 237 -15.68 11.52 -1.77
CA ALA A 237 -14.95 10.88 -2.86
C ALA A 237 -13.92 11.82 -3.50
N GLU A 238 -14.26 13.10 -3.73
CA GLU A 238 -13.31 14.10 -4.24
C GLU A 238 -12.12 14.30 -3.30
N GLU A 239 -12.38 14.53 -2.01
CA GLU A 239 -11.31 14.78 -1.03
C GLU A 239 -10.43 13.54 -0.81
N LEU A 240 -11.02 12.35 -0.71
CA LEU A 240 -10.25 11.11 -0.58
C LEU A 240 -9.41 10.83 -1.83
N ARG A 241 -9.94 11.07 -3.06
CA ARG A 241 -9.13 10.91 -4.29
C ARG A 241 -7.95 11.87 -4.33
N ALA A 242 -8.19 13.14 -3.99
CA ALA A 242 -7.12 14.13 -3.94
C ALA A 242 -6.05 13.76 -2.89
N GLN A 243 -6.49 13.25 -1.73
CA GLN A 243 -5.59 12.78 -0.68
C GLN A 243 -4.82 11.52 -1.11
N ALA A 244 -5.48 10.57 -1.77
CA ALA A 244 -4.84 9.35 -2.26
C ALA A 244 -3.74 9.68 -3.27
N TYR A 245 -4.03 10.56 -4.23
CA TYR A 245 -3.05 10.99 -5.22
C TYR A 245 -1.81 11.63 -4.57
N ARG A 246 -2.00 12.63 -3.71
CA ARG A 246 -0.88 13.29 -3.00
C ARG A 246 -0.06 12.29 -2.19
N ALA A 247 -0.72 11.52 -1.32
CA ALA A 247 -0.04 10.61 -0.40
C ALA A 247 0.63 9.42 -1.12
N TYR A 248 0.11 9.01 -2.29
CA TYR A 248 0.73 8.01 -3.14
C TYR A 248 2.02 8.53 -3.77
N HIS A 249 2.06 9.79 -4.20
CA HIS A 249 3.24 10.38 -4.83
C HIS A 249 4.29 10.90 -3.84
N GLU A 250 3.88 11.34 -2.65
CA GLU A 250 4.76 12.02 -1.67
C GLU A 250 5.35 11.08 -0.59
N GLY A 251 4.80 9.88 -0.40
CA GLY A 251 5.19 8.98 0.69
C GLY A 251 5.81 7.67 0.24
N PRO A 252 6.87 7.19 0.93
CA PRO A 252 7.50 5.92 0.61
C PRO A 252 6.52 4.76 0.78
N GLY A 253 6.75 3.69 0.01
CA GLY A 253 5.90 2.51 0.05
C GLY A 253 4.55 2.75 -0.60
N SER A 254 4.53 3.51 -1.70
CA SER A 254 3.36 3.72 -2.54
C SER A 254 2.63 2.41 -2.80
N LEU A 255 1.30 2.43 -2.62
CA LEU A 255 0.47 1.23 -2.74
C LEU A 255 -0.62 1.40 -3.79
N SER A 256 -1.61 2.28 -3.56
CA SER A 256 -2.65 2.53 -4.55
C SER A 256 -3.15 3.98 -4.50
N PRO A 257 -3.19 4.70 -5.64
CA PRO A 257 -3.80 6.03 -5.72
C PRO A 257 -5.34 5.95 -5.84
N GLN A 258 -5.92 4.75 -5.78
CA GLN A 258 -7.32 4.52 -6.09
C GLN A 258 -8.24 4.77 -4.89
N LEU A 259 -9.49 5.11 -5.20
CA LEU A 259 -10.59 5.15 -4.25
C LEU A 259 -11.35 3.83 -4.30
N TYR A 260 -11.58 3.25 -3.13
CA TYR A 260 -12.30 2.01 -2.98
C TYR A 260 -13.60 2.21 -2.21
N TRP A 261 -14.54 1.30 -2.42
CA TRP A 261 -15.72 1.13 -1.60
C TRP A 261 -15.60 -0.16 -0.82
N TRP A 262 -15.48 -0.03 0.49
CA TRP A 262 -15.50 -1.15 1.41
C TRP A 262 -16.94 -1.43 1.85
N ARG A 263 -17.41 -2.67 1.69
CA ARG A 263 -18.75 -3.09 2.13
C ARG A 263 -18.79 -4.59 2.36
N GLY A 264 -19.25 -5.03 3.53
CA GLY A 264 -19.46 -6.45 3.83
C GLY A 264 -18.19 -7.29 3.76
N GLY A 265 -17.04 -6.72 4.16
CA GLY A 265 -15.74 -7.41 4.10
C GLY A 265 -15.03 -7.35 2.75
N GLU A 266 -15.66 -6.78 1.72
CA GLU A 266 -15.06 -6.65 0.38
C GLU A 266 -14.65 -5.21 0.06
N LEU A 267 -13.53 -5.08 -0.65
CA LEU A 267 -13.01 -3.80 -1.13
C LEU A 267 -13.10 -3.76 -2.66
N THR A 268 -14.03 -2.97 -3.18
CA THR A 268 -14.24 -2.82 -4.64
C THR A 268 -13.68 -1.48 -5.12
N TYR A 269 -13.18 -1.44 -6.36
CA TYR A 269 -12.68 -0.19 -6.95
C TYR A 269 -13.85 0.71 -7.35
N LEU A 270 -13.86 1.94 -6.82
CA LEU A 270 -14.91 2.92 -7.11
C LEU A 270 -14.56 3.70 -8.39
N HIS A 271 -15.07 3.21 -9.52
CA HIS A 271 -14.84 3.77 -10.85
C HIS A 271 -15.57 5.11 -11.03
N THR A 272 -14.93 6.18 -10.61
CA THR A 272 -15.51 7.52 -10.66
C THR A 272 -15.20 8.22 -11.99
N ARG A 273 -16.20 8.90 -12.55
CA ARG A 273 -16.10 9.66 -13.81
C ARG A 273 -16.38 11.13 -13.57
N TYR A 274 -16.02 11.97 -14.54
CA TYR A 274 -16.38 13.39 -14.53
C TYR A 274 -17.35 13.67 -15.69
N GLU A 275 -18.46 14.34 -15.39
CA GLU A 275 -19.43 14.84 -16.37
C GLU A 275 -19.66 16.32 -16.08
N ASP A 276 -19.47 17.19 -17.08
CA ASP A 276 -19.60 18.65 -16.96
C ASP A 276 -18.82 19.26 -15.77
N GLY A 277 -17.66 18.68 -15.45
CA GLY A 277 -16.80 19.12 -14.34
C GLY A 277 -17.22 18.63 -12.96
N ALA A 278 -18.29 17.84 -12.84
CA ALA A 278 -18.73 17.24 -11.59
C ALA A 278 -18.33 15.76 -11.51
N LEU A 279 -17.89 15.31 -10.34
CA LEU A 279 -17.66 13.90 -10.06
C LEU A 279 -19.00 13.14 -10.05
N VAL A 280 -19.07 12.07 -10.83
CA VAL A 280 -20.21 11.16 -10.88
C VAL A 280 -19.79 9.80 -10.33
N LEU A 281 -20.57 9.32 -9.35
CA LEU A 281 -20.37 8.04 -8.69
C LEU A 281 -20.99 6.91 -9.52
N PRO A 282 -20.47 5.67 -9.45
CA PRO A 282 -21.04 4.52 -10.13
C PRO A 282 -22.53 4.30 -9.82
N GLU A 283 -23.29 3.81 -10.80
CA GLU A 283 -24.73 3.58 -10.66
C GLU A 283 -25.06 2.63 -9.52
N GLU A 284 -24.33 1.52 -9.37
CA GLU A 284 -24.52 0.57 -8.27
C GLU A 284 -24.35 1.23 -6.89
N PHE A 285 -23.30 2.05 -6.74
CA PHE A 285 -23.03 2.77 -5.51
C PHE A 285 -24.13 3.80 -5.22
N ALA A 286 -24.53 4.56 -6.24
CA ALA A 286 -25.60 5.55 -6.15
C ALA A 286 -26.95 4.90 -5.81
N ALA A 287 -27.24 3.74 -6.39
CA ALA A 287 -28.43 2.95 -6.10
C ALA A 287 -28.44 2.49 -4.64
N VAL A 288 -27.32 1.97 -4.11
CA VAL A 288 -27.24 1.59 -2.69
C VAL A 288 -27.46 2.76 -1.75
N LEU A 289 -26.90 3.94 -2.07
CA LEU A 289 -27.16 5.17 -1.34
C LEU A 289 -28.63 5.63 -1.41
N ALA A 290 -29.39 5.22 -2.44
CA ALA A 290 -30.80 5.55 -2.61
C ALA A 290 -31.74 4.52 -1.96
N THR A 291 -31.50 3.23 -2.15
CA THR A 291 -32.44 2.13 -1.82
C THR A 291 -32.60 1.90 -0.32
N LEU A 292 -31.49 1.85 0.42
CA LEU A 292 -31.53 1.64 1.88
C LEU A 292 -32.12 2.86 2.63
N ALA A 293 -32.51 3.94 1.94
CA ALA A 293 -33.32 5.01 2.53
C ALA A 293 -34.80 4.63 2.67
N ALA A 294 -35.29 3.75 1.80
CA ALA A 294 -36.71 3.50 1.62
C ALA A 294 -37.24 2.37 2.51
N GLU A 295 -36.35 1.62 3.15
CA GLU A 295 -36.69 0.50 4.04
C GLU A 295 -36.85 0.91 5.51
N HIS A 296 -36.73 2.21 5.83
CA HIS A 296 -36.92 2.80 7.16
C HIS A 296 -37.75 4.08 7.04
#